data_AF-A0A914LP70-F1
#
_entry.id   AF-A0A914LP70-F1
#
_cell.length_a   1.000
_cell.length_b   1.000
_cell.length_c   1.000
_cell.angle_alpha   90.00
_cell.angle_beta   90.00
_cell.angle_gamma   90.00
#
_symmetry.space_group_name_H-M   'P 1'
#
loop_
_entity.id
_entity.type
_entity.pdbx_description
1 polymer ?
#
loop_
_entity_poly.entity_id
_entity_poly.type
_entity_poly.pdbx_seq_one_letter_code
_entity_poly.pdbx_strand_id
1 'polypeptide(L)'
;MNCSFFHGPKSLSFDETKELLEKNGDFLIQDYRDLQLLLSVKVYGKIQEFVVEIVQECGQLLFSFLNENFNRLEDLVLAFSSGRDTCYIQTREGDQFQLIRPIKRRKFAGRFGYGECLNIRDSVQPNKIEPAFVRILRHDFSCSKQVEDDLEKLIEIKHRNLVRVLDFFILHSCSYNGSPLIFVRFDQIAKATSLFDRLFDLQNVLSSRQYIKWGYQAAKGLNFLMDRGILHKRLTARSCLLDNMENLRLSDFWTENDPGDLNLFQRNLPNSISQRTIMFSDGWRYLPAETLINNQFDCTSQVWTFGLLIWQIYTHHQFGNRIILG
;
A
#
# COMPACT_ATOMS: atom_id res chain seq x y z
N MET A 1 4.48 3.15 11.21
CA MET A 1 4.13 4.44 10.58
C MET A 1 3.05 4.18 9.54
N ASN A 2 1.80 4.60 9.69
CA ASN A 2 0.83 4.60 8.58
C ASN A 2 -0.11 5.79 8.75
N CYS A 3 0.49 6.99 8.77
CA CYS A 3 -0.17 8.27 9.01
C CYS A 3 -0.52 8.90 7.66
N SER A 4 -1.71 9.49 7.49
CA SER A 4 -2.16 10.03 6.20
C SER A 4 -1.30 11.17 5.64
N PHE A 5 -0.49 11.81 6.49
CA PHE A 5 0.43 12.91 6.18
C PHE A 5 1.89 12.45 5.99
N PHE A 6 2.14 11.14 6.04
CA PHE A 6 3.45 10.55 5.80
C PHE A 6 3.58 10.05 4.34
N HIS A 7 4.54 10.59 3.58
CA HIS A 7 4.66 10.39 2.13
C HIS A 7 5.62 9.24 1.74
N GLY A 8 6.33 8.62 2.69
CA GLY A 8 7.02 7.34 2.51
C GLY A 8 8.40 7.39 1.84
N PRO A 9 8.91 6.23 1.37
CA PRO A 9 10.34 6.00 1.07
C PRO A 9 10.83 6.53 -0.28
N LYS A 10 9.91 6.88 -1.19
CA LYS A 10 10.23 7.67 -2.38
C LYS A 10 10.03 9.12 -1.96
N SER A 11 11.08 9.72 -1.40
CA SER A 11 11.06 11.11 -0.97
C SER A 11 10.69 12.00 -2.15
N LEU A 12 9.72 12.88 -1.93
CA LEU A 12 9.39 13.92 -2.88
C LEU A 12 10.61 14.82 -3.02
N SER A 13 10.89 15.25 -4.25
CA SER A 13 11.83 16.33 -4.48
C SER A 13 11.36 17.61 -3.77
N PHE A 14 12.28 18.55 -3.56
CA PHE A 14 11.96 19.83 -2.95
C PHE A 14 10.89 20.61 -3.77
N ASP A 15 10.97 20.55 -5.10
CA ASP A 15 10.01 21.22 -5.98
C ASP A 15 8.62 20.59 -5.92
N GLU A 16 8.53 19.26 -5.89
CA GLU A 16 7.24 18.56 -5.70
C GLU A 16 6.64 18.87 -4.32
N THR A 17 7.46 18.91 -3.28
CA THR A 17 7.04 19.31 -1.93
C THR A 17 6.50 20.74 -1.95
N LYS A 18 7.14 21.63 -2.70
CA LYS A 18 6.74 23.04 -2.82
C LYS A 18 5.41 23.25 -3.52
N GLU A 19 5.11 22.45 -4.53
CA GLU A 19 3.81 22.48 -5.20
C GLU A 19 2.67 22.03 -4.28
N LEU A 20 2.95 21.12 -3.34
CA LEU A 20 1.96 20.56 -2.43
C LEU A 20 1.65 21.45 -1.21
N LEU A 21 2.62 22.23 -0.75
CA LEU A 21 2.45 23.15 0.37
C LEU A 21 1.95 24.52 -0.14
N GLU A 22 0.64 24.73 -0.08
CA GLU A 22 -0.03 25.90 -0.68
C GLU A 22 -0.15 27.07 0.32
N LYS A 23 -0.54 26.79 1.56
CA LYS A 23 -0.84 27.77 2.62
C LYS A 23 0.16 27.70 3.77
N ASN A 24 0.33 28.79 4.51
CA ASN A 24 1.15 28.77 5.72
C ASN A 24 0.58 27.80 6.75
N GLY A 25 1.45 27.02 7.38
CA GLY A 25 1.10 25.93 8.28
C GLY A 25 0.70 24.62 7.58
N ASP A 26 0.73 24.57 6.25
CA ASP A 26 0.69 23.29 5.52
C ASP A 26 1.97 22.51 5.81
N PHE A 27 1.84 21.20 6.06
CA PHE A 27 2.99 20.33 6.32
C PHE A 27 2.83 18.93 5.78
N LEU A 28 3.96 18.25 5.56
CA LEU A 28 4.05 16.82 5.31
C LEU A 28 5.31 16.22 5.94
N ILE A 29 5.31 14.90 6.14
CA ILE A 29 6.49 14.17 6.62
C ILE A 29 6.88 13.12 5.57
N GLN A 30 8.17 12.95 5.32
CA GLN A 30 8.69 11.94 4.39
C GLN A 30 9.96 11.27 4.91
N ASP A 31 10.35 10.14 4.31
CA ASP A 31 11.64 9.53 4.60
C ASP A 31 12.78 10.43 4.12
N TYR A 32 13.88 10.48 4.87
CA TYR A 32 15.05 11.29 4.52
C TYR A 32 16.30 10.44 4.32
N ARG A 33 16.97 10.06 5.41
CA ARG A 33 18.22 9.29 5.40
C ARG A 33 18.25 8.39 6.65
N ASP A 34 18.60 7.12 6.48
CA ASP A 34 18.73 6.15 7.57
C ASP A 34 17.54 6.19 8.54
N LEU A 35 17.79 6.51 9.81
CA LEU A 35 16.80 6.63 10.88
C LEU A 35 16.27 8.08 11.02
N GLN A 36 16.19 8.84 9.94
CA GLN A 36 15.71 10.22 9.95
C GLN A 36 14.54 10.43 8.99
N LEU A 37 13.58 11.23 9.44
CA LEU A 37 12.46 11.71 8.65
C LEU A 37 12.57 13.22 8.43
N LEU A 38 11.98 13.71 7.34
CA LEU A 38 11.93 15.13 7.02
C LEU A 38 10.50 15.64 7.19
N LEU A 39 10.31 16.60 8.11
CA LEU A 39 9.09 17.39 8.25
C LEU A 39 9.25 18.68 7.42
N SER A 40 8.52 18.78 6.33
CA SER A 40 8.51 19.98 5.47
C SER A 40 7.24 20.80 5.74
N VAL A 41 7.41 22.09 6.04
CA VAL A 41 6.32 23.00 6.43
C VAL A 41 6.43 24.32 5.65
N LYS A 42 5.28 24.89 5.24
CA LYS A 42 5.26 26.24 4.66
C LYS A 42 5.09 27.29 5.74
N VAL A 43 6.08 28.16 5.86
CA VAL A 43 6.18 29.19 6.89
C VAL A 43 6.43 30.53 6.19
N TYR A 44 5.50 31.48 6.35
CA TYR A 44 5.54 32.83 5.75
C TYR A 44 5.92 32.84 4.25
N GLY A 45 5.36 31.90 3.48
CA GLY A 45 5.59 31.80 2.03
C GLY A 45 6.87 31.06 1.62
N LYS A 46 7.76 30.73 2.57
CA LYS A 46 8.93 29.88 2.35
C LYS A 46 8.65 28.45 2.84
N ILE A 47 9.44 27.49 2.37
CA ILE A 47 9.41 26.12 2.91
C ILE A 47 10.55 25.96 3.88
N GLN A 48 10.25 25.39 5.04
CA GLN A 48 11.19 25.08 6.09
C GLN A 48 11.16 23.57 6.31
N GLU A 49 12.34 22.95 6.37
CA GLU A 49 12.50 21.52 6.55
C GLU A 49 13.19 21.23 7.88
N PHE A 50 12.62 20.31 8.64
CA PHE A 50 13.09 19.92 9.95
C PHE A 50 13.32 18.41 10.00
N VAL A 51 14.38 18.00 10.66
CA VAL A 51 14.71 16.58 10.83
C VAL A 51 14.01 16.05 12.07
N VAL A 52 13.34 14.92 11.93
CA VAL A 52 12.82 14.10 13.03
C VAL A 52 13.67 12.85 13.11
N GLU A 53 14.31 12.62 14.25
CA GLU A 53 15.20 11.47 14.44
C GLU A 53 14.43 10.27 15.00
N ILE A 54 14.72 9.07 14.50
CA ILE A 54 14.18 7.83 15.05
C ILE A 54 15.25 7.26 15.98
N VAL A 55 15.02 7.38 17.28
CA VAL A 55 15.93 6.91 18.33
C VAL A 55 15.41 5.63 18.96
N GLN A 56 16.30 4.77 19.45
CA GLN A 56 15.95 3.55 20.15
C GLN A 56 16.26 3.68 21.64
N GLU A 57 15.24 3.68 22.49
CA GLU A 57 15.37 3.72 23.95
C GLU A 57 14.64 2.52 24.56
N CYS A 58 15.29 1.79 25.47
CA CYS A 58 14.70 0.64 26.19
C CYS A 58 14.05 -0.42 25.26
N GLY A 59 14.56 -0.59 24.04
CA GLY A 59 14.02 -1.54 23.06
C GLY A 59 12.83 -1.03 22.25
N GLN A 60 12.41 0.22 22.43
CA GLN A 60 11.35 0.86 21.67
C GLN A 60 11.91 1.95 20.74
N LEU A 61 11.36 2.06 19.53
CA LEU A 61 11.65 3.18 18.62
C LEU A 61 10.77 4.39 18.97
N LEU A 62 11.40 5.55 19.10
CA LEU A 62 10.78 6.84 19.42
C LEU A 62 11.13 7.85 18.33
N PHE A 63 10.24 8.82 18.12
CA PHE A 63 10.46 9.97 17.25
C PHE A 63 10.93 11.14 18.10
N SER A 64 12.21 11.49 18.00
CA SER A 64 12.79 12.64 18.69
C SER A 64 12.68 13.88 17.81
N PHE A 65 12.12 14.95 18.39
CA PHE A 65 11.96 16.23 17.72
C PHE A 65 11.97 17.36 18.75
N LEU A 66 12.81 18.38 18.54
CA LEU A 66 12.95 19.53 19.44
C LEU A 66 13.16 19.16 20.92
N ASN A 67 13.96 18.12 21.20
CA ASN A 67 14.26 17.57 22.53
C ASN A 67 13.08 16.86 23.23
N GLU A 68 12.00 16.58 22.52
CA GLU A 68 10.91 15.74 23.01
C GLU A 68 10.87 14.40 22.25
N ASN A 69 10.60 13.32 22.98
CA ASN A 69 10.49 11.97 22.42
C ASN A 69 9.01 11.56 22.33
N PHE A 70 8.59 11.15 21.15
CA PHE A 70 7.22 10.73 20.87
C PHE A 70 7.15 9.25 20.51
N ASN A 71 6.14 8.56 21.04
CA ASN A 71 5.89 7.16 20.69
C ASN A 71 5.34 6.99 19.27
N ARG A 72 4.71 8.04 18.73
CA ARG A 72 4.07 8.06 17.41
C ARG A 72 4.26 9.41 16.73
N LEU A 73 4.30 9.41 15.40
CA LEU A 73 4.34 10.65 14.61
C LEU A 73 3.05 11.47 14.78
N GLU A 74 1.91 10.82 14.99
CA GLU A 74 0.66 11.49 15.30
C GLU A 74 0.75 12.28 16.62
N ASP A 75 1.43 11.74 17.63
CA ASP A 75 1.60 12.40 18.92
C ASP A 75 2.49 13.64 18.78
N LEU A 76 3.58 13.53 18.00
CA LEU A 76 4.43 14.67 17.62
C LEU A 76 3.60 15.74 16.91
N VAL A 77 2.87 15.37 15.85
CA VAL A 77 2.07 16.34 15.09
C VAL A 77 1.03 17.01 15.97
N LEU A 78 0.34 16.26 16.84
CA LEU A 78 -0.64 16.78 17.78
C LEU A 78 -0.02 17.75 18.79
N ALA A 79 1.22 17.50 19.24
CA ALA A 79 1.92 18.38 20.17
C ALA A 79 2.18 19.77 19.58
N PHE A 80 2.48 19.85 18.29
CA PHE A 80 2.78 21.12 17.58
C PHE A 80 1.61 21.64 16.73
N SER A 81 0.41 21.07 16.87
CA SER A 81 -0.79 21.51 16.13
C SER A 81 -1.56 22.61 16.86
N SER A 82 -2.22 23.50 16.11
CA SER A 82 -3.04 24.59 16.66
C SER A 82 -4.22 24.05 17.48
N GLY A 83 -4.08 23.99 18.80
CA GLY A 83 -5.09 23.44 19.71
C GLY A 83 -4.62 23.16 21.14
N ARG A 84 -3.32 23.30 21.44
CA ARG A 84 -2.75 23.29 22.80
C ARG A 84 -1.86 24.51 22.99
N ASP A 85 -2.01 25.19 24.12
CA ASP A 85 -1.58 26.58 24.34
C ASP A 85 -0.07 26.86 24.46
N THR A 86 0.87 25.95 24.13
CA THR A 86 2.29 26.22 24.46
C THR A 86 3.40 25.73 23.51
N CYS A 87 3.13 24.99 22.44
CA CYS A 87 4.23 24.45 21.60
C CYS A 87 4.26 25.10 20.22
N TYR A 88 5.25 25.96 19.99
CA TYR A 88 5.57 26.55 18.69
C TYR A 88 6.87 25.94 18.17
N ILE A 89 6.92 25.70 16.86
CA ILE A 89 8.17 25.36 16.18
C ILE A 89 8.84 26.68 15.79
N GLN A 90 10.13 26.80 16.06
CA GLN A 90 10.92 27.98 15.70
C GLN A 90 11.77 27.69 14.47
N THR A 91 11.72 28.58 13.48
CA THR A 91 12.62 28.51 12.31
C THR A 91 14.03 28.96 12.69
N ARG A 92 15.01 28.73 11.81
CA ARG A 92 16.37 29.27 11.96
C ARG A 92 16.41 30.80 11.98
N GLU A 93 15.43 31.45 11.35
CA GLU A 93 15.27 32.91 11.30
C GLU A 93 14.58 33.45 12.56
N GLY A 94 14.17 32.58 13.49
CA GLY A 94 13.55 32.94 14.76
C GLY A 94 12.02 32.99 14.74
N ASP A 95 11.41 32.78 13.57
CA ASP A 95 9.97 32.82 13.37
C ASP A 95 9.27 31.66 14.06
N GLN A 96 8.15 31.94 14.73
CA GLN A 96 7.31 30.92 15.36
C GLN A 96 6.14 30.55 14.44
N PHE A 97 5.85 29.25 14.37
CA PHE A 97 4.72 28.71 13.64
C PHE A 97 4.17 27.43 14.29
N GLN A 98 3.00 27.00 13.84
CA GLN A 98 2.35 25.75 14.24
C GLN A 98 2.01 24.92 13.02
N LEU A 99 1.84 23.62 13.24
CA LEU A 99 1.31 22.70 12.23
C LEU A 99 -0.21 22.92 12.14
N ILE A 100 -0.70 23.36 10.98
CA ILE A 100 -2.12 23.73 10.82
C ILE A 100 -2.83 22.68 9.98
N ARG A 101 -2.29 22.40 8.78
CA ARG A 101 -2.95 21.53 7.82
C ARG A 101 -2.03 20.42 7.34
N PRO A 102 -2.28 19.16 7.72
CA PRO A 102 -1.55 18.05 7.14
C PRO A 102 -1.91 17.95 5.65
N ILE A 103 -0.89 18.02 4.79
CA ILE A 103 -1.02 17.64 3.40
C ILE A 103 -1.11 16.12 3.37
N LYS A 104 -2.36 15.67 3.36
CA LYS A 104 -2.69 14.28 3.11
C LYS A 104 -2.14 13.89 1.76
N ARG A 105 -1.53 12.71 1.70
CA ARG A 105 -1.03 12.11 0.48
C ARG A 105 -2.19 11.98 -0.54
N ARG A 106 -2.30 12.93 -1.48
CA ARG A 106 -3.41 12.98 -2.45
C ARG A 106 -3.26 11.97 -3.59
N LYS A 107 -2.04 11.53 -3.87
CA LYS A 107 -1.72 10.63 -4.97
C LYS A 107 -0.74 9.56 -4.55
N PHE A 108 -1.21 8.60 -3.76
CA PHE A 108 -0.73 7.23 -3.84
C PHE A 108 -1.91 6.37 -3.42
N ALA A 109 -2.59 5.80 -4.42
CA ALA A 109 -3.61 4.79 -4.19
C ALA A 109 -2.95 3.63 -3.42
N GLY A 110 -3.08 3.63 -2.10
CA GLY A 110 -2.60 2.58 -1.23
C GLY A 110 -1.09 2.46 -1.16
N ARG A 111 -0.57 2.25 0.05
CA ARG A 111 0.83 1.90 0.28
C ARG A 111 1.18 0.46 -0.14
N PHE A 112 0.58 -0.06 -1.21
CA PHE A 112 0.84 -1.40 -1.74
C PHE A 112 0.76 -1.34 -3.25
N GLY A 113 1.90 -1.36 -3.93
CA GLY A 113 2.05 -1.92 -5.28
C GLY A 113 1.22 -1.35 -6.44
N TYR A 114 0.31 -0.41 -6.26
CA TYR A 114 -0.34 0.26 -7.38
C TYR A 114 0.58 1.38 -7.81
N GLY A 115 1.20 1.18 -8.96
CA GLY A 115 2.10 2.18 -9.49
C GLY A 115 1.34 3.41 -10.01
N GLU A 116 1.97 4.13 -10.91
CA GLU A 116 1.59 5.50 -11.22
C GLU A 116 0.29 5.53 -12.05
N CYS A 117 -0.66 6.40 -11.67
CA CYS A 117 -1.82 6.69 -12.49
C CYS A 117 -1.36 7.58 -13.63
N LEU A 118 -1.31 7.01 -14.84
CA LEU A 118 -0.82 7.66 -16.03
C LEU A 118 -1.96 7.77 -17.06
N ASN A 119 -2.01 8.87 -17.80
CA ASN A 119 -2.88 8.98 -18.97
C ASN A 119 -2.17 8.25 -20.12
N ILE A 120 -2.65 7.04 -20.44
CA ILE A 120 -2.01 6.18 -21.44
C ILE A 120 -2.93 6.05 -22.64
N ARG A 121 -2.32 6.10 -23.81
CA ARG A 121 -2.99 5.89 -25.08
C ARG A 121 -3.32 4.40 -25.24
N ASP A 122 -4.58 4.08 -25.52
CA ASP A 122 -5.03 2.70 -25.68
C ASP A 122 -4.27 2.01 -26.82
N SER A 123 -3.81 0.78 -26.56
CA SER A 123 -2.99 -0.01 -27.50
C SER A 123 -3.75 -0.45 -28.74
N VAL A 124 -5.09 -0.56 -28.66
CA VAL A 124 -5.98 -0.95 -29.75
C VAL A 124 -6.62 0.29 -30.41
N GLN A 125 -6.86 1.34 -29.63
CA GLN A 125 -7.51 2.58 -30.08
C GLN A 125 -6.60 3.80 -29.84
N PRO A 126 -5.67 4.13 -30.75
CA PRO A 126 -4.65 5.15 -30.53
C PRO A 126 -5.19 6.58 -30.32
N ASN A 127 -6.46 6.85 -30.63
CA ASN A 127 -7.09 8.15 -30.36
C ASN A 127 -7.76 8.22 -28.98
N LYS A 128 -7.83 7.09 -28.26
CA LYS A 128 -8.44 6.97 -26.95
C LYS A 128 -7.34 7.05 -25.89
N ILE A 129 -7.35 8.10 -25.08
CA ILE A 129 -6.47 8.25 -23.93
C ILE A 129 -7.30 7.97 -22.69
N GLU A 130 -6.92 6.94 -21.92
CA GLU A 130 -7.60 6.58 -20.69
C GLU A 130 -6.63 6.61 -19.51
N PRO A 131 -7.06 7.13 -18.35
CA PRO A 131 -6.28 7.01 -17.13
C PRO A 131 -6.17 5.53 -16.75
N ALA A 132 -4.94 5.05 -16.63
CA ALA A 132 -4.66 3.69 -16.23
C ALA A 132 -3.64 3.67 -15.09
N PHE A 133 -3.81 2.71 -14.19
CA PHE A 133 -2.80 2.43 -13.17
C PHE A 133 -1.74 1.55 -13.80
N VAL A 134 -0.48 1.96 -13.70
CA VAL A 134 0.64 1.17 -14.23
C VAL A 134 1.60 0.82 -13.13
N ARG A 135 1.92 -0.47 -13.00
CA ARG A 135 2.92 -0.95 -12.06
C ARG A 135 4.16 -1.42 -12.82
N ILE A 136 5.32 -1.03 -12.33
CA ILE A 136 6.60 -1.57 -12.77
C ILE A 136 6.91 -2.80 -11.91
N LEU A 137 7.20 -3.94 -12.55
CA LEU A 137 7.59 -5.17 -11.85
C LEU A 137 9.06 -5.09 -11.41
N ARG A 138 9.40 -5.83 -10.34
CA ARG A 138 10.76 -5.79 -9.77
C ARG A 138 11.76 -6.41 -10.76
N HIS A 139 13.02 -5.99 -10.67
CA HIS A 139 14.11 -6.48 -11.52
C HIS A 139 14.28 -8.01 -11.47
N ASP A 140 14.17 -8.60 -10.28
CA ASP A 140 14.36 -10.05 -10.12
C ASP A 140 13.32 -10.87 -10.92
N PHE A 141 12.14 -10.29 -11.12
CA PHE A 141 11.01 -10.90 -11.83
C PHE A 141 11.15 -10.89 -13.34
N SER A 142 11.75 -9.83 -13.89
CA SER A 142 11.91 -9.70 -15.34
C SER A 142 12.97 -10.63 -15.93
N CYS A 143 13.67 -11.38 -15.08
CA CYS A 143 14.58 -12.47 -15.46
C CYS A 143 13.87 -13.79 -15.79
N SER A 144 12.59 -13.95 -15.40
CA SER A 144 11.89 -15.23 -15.61
C SER A 144 11.52 -15.43 -17.08
N LYS A 145 11.85 -16.59 -17.64
CA LYS A 145 11.49 -16.95 -19.03
C LYS A 145 9.98 -17.16 -19.25
N GLN A 146 9.20 -17.27 -18.17
CA GLN A 146 7.75 -17.55 -18.22
C GLN A 146 6.91 -16.31 -17.90
N VAL A 147 7.56 -15.16 -17.71
CA VAL A 147 6.92 -13.93 -17.26
C VAL A 147 5.80 -13.48 -18.21
N GLU A 148 6.02 -13.62 -19.52
CA GLU A 148 5.06 -13.25 -20.56
C GLU A 148 3.84 -14.16 -20.53
N ASP A 149 4.04 -15.49 -20.55
CA ASP A 149 2.96 -16.49 -20.49
C ASP A 149 2.04 -16.27 -19.27
N ASP A 150 2.61 -15.93 -18.12
CA ASP A 150 1.85 -15.74 -16.90
C ASP A 150 1.11 -14.39 -16.88
N LEU A 151 1.70 -13.33 -17.45
CA LEU A 151 1.02 -12.06 -17.67
C LEU A 151 -0.12 -12.19 -18.69
N GLU A 152 0.04 -12.99 -19.74
CA GLU A 152 -1.02 -13.28 -20.71
C GLU A 152 -2.22 -13.97 -20.04
N LYS A 153 -1.98 -15.00 -19.23
CA LYS A 153 -3.05 -15.65 -18.46
C LYS A 153 -3.71 -14.70 -17.46
N LEU A 154 -2.97 -13.75 -16.88
CA LEU A 154 -3.54 -12.74 -16.00
C LEU A 154 -4.50 -11.79 -16.73
N ILE A 155 -4.26 -11.47 -18.00
CA ILE A 155 -5.16 -10.63 -18.82
C ILE A 155 -6.51 -11.34 -19.05
N GLU A 156 -6.52 -12.67 -19.11
CA GLU A 156 -7.73 -13.48 -19.28
C GLU A 156 -8.61 -13.51 -18.02
N ILE A 157 -8.05 -13.24 -16.84
CA ILE A 157 -8.78 -13.21 -15.57
C ILE A 157 -9.72 -12.02 -15.52
N LYS A 158 -11.03 -12.31 -15.60
CA LYS A 158 -12.10 -11.30 -15.58
C LYS A 158 -13.15 -11.66 -14.54
N HIS A 159 -13.18 -10.89 -13.46
CA HIS A 159 -14.20 -11.01 -12.44
C HIS A 159 -14.49 -9.65 -11.80
N ARG A 160 -15.77 -9.39 -11.49
CA ARG A 160 -16.22 -8.08 -10.96
C ARG A 160 -15.59 -7.70 -9.62
N ASN A 161 -15.16 -8.69 -8.84
CA ASN A 161 -14.51 -8.50 -7.54
C ASN A 161 -12.99 -8.71 -7.60
N LEU A 162 -12.39 -8.63 -8.79
CA LEU A 162 -10.94 -8.60 -8.98
C LEU A 162 -10.56 -7.32 -9.73
N VAL A 163 -9.39 -6.77 -9.44
CA VAL A 163 -8.75 -5.76 -10.29
C VAL A 163 -8.29 -6.43 -11.57
N ARG A 164 -8.61 -5.84 -12.72
CA ARG A 164 -8.34 -6.45 -14.02
C ARG A 164 -6.99 -5.98 -14.55
N VAL A 165 -6.17 -6.93 -14.96
CA VAL A 165 -5.00 -6.66 -15.81
C VAL A 165 -5.51 -6.40 -17.23
N LEU A 166 -5.11 -5.26 -17.80
CA LEU A 166 -5.52 -4.87 -19.15
C LEU A 166 -4.51 -5.36 -20.19
N ASP A 167 -3.24 -5.01 -19.99
CA ASP A 167 -2.11 -5.43 -20.81
C ASP A 167 -0.79 -5.22 -20.05
N PHE A 168 0.33 -5.55 -20.70
CA PHE A 168 1.67 -5.28 -20.22
C PHE A 168 2.57 -4.83 -21.37
N PHE A 169 3.66 -4.14 -21.04
CA PHE A 169 4.70 -3.71 -21.97
C PHE A 169 6.08 -4.02 -21.39
N ILE A 170 6.98 -4.54 -22.22
CA ILE A 170 8.34 -4.89 -21.83
C ILE A 170 9.31 -3.95 -22.55
N LEU A 171 10.11 -3.22 -21.78
CA LEU A 171 11.18 -2.37 -22.29
C LEU A 171 12.52 -3.09 -22.13
N HIS A 172 13.03 -3.64 -23.23
CA HIS A 172 14.37 -4.23 -23.29
C HIS A 172 15.49 -3.20 -23.39
N SER A 173 15.20 -2.00 -23.92
CA SER A 173 16.18 -0.92 -24.12
C SER A 173 16.59 -0.21 -22.83
N CYS A 174 15.75 -0.27 -21.80
CA CYS A 174 16.01 0.29 -20.49
C CYS A 174 16.09 -0.86 -19.50
N SER A 175 17.31 -1.25 -19.12
CA SER A 175 17.53 -2.32 -18.14
C SER A 175 18.07 -1.74 -16.84
N TYR A 176 17.58 -2.29 -15.73
CA TYR A 176 18.26 -2.20 -14.44
C TYR A 176 19.07 -3.50 -14.33
N ASN A 177 20.37 -3.45 -14.00
CA ASN A 177 21.21 -4.66 -13.87
C ASN A 177 21.07 -5.71 -15.01
N GLY A 178 20.80 -5.29 -16.25
CA GLY A 178 20.67 -6.18 -17.41
C GLY A 178 19.31 -6.87 -17.61
N SER A 179 18.31 -6.65 -16.76
CA SER A 179 16.96 -7.22 -16.94
C SER A 179 15.94 -6.17 -17.39
N PRO A 180 14.97 -6.56 -18.25
CA PRO A 180 14.05 -5.60 -18.85
C PRO A 180 13.09 -4.99 -17.82
N LEU A 181 12.59 -3.79 -18.09
CA LEU A 181 11.52 -3.20 -17.29
C LEU A 181 10.16 -3.68 -17.81
N ILE A 182 9.32 -4.21 -16.93
CA ILE A 182 7.98 -4.68 -17.28
C ILE A 182 6.95 -3.77 -16.63
N PHE A 183 6.09 -3.19 -17.47
CA PHE A 183 4.99 -2.33 -17.08
C PHE A 183 3.70 -3.11 -17.22
N VAL A 184 2.91 -3.20 -16.16
CA VAL A 184 1.60 -3.87 -16.17
C VAL A 184 0.51 -2.84 -15.97
N ARG A 185 -0.47 -2.82 -16.86
CA ARG A 185 -1.59 -1.89 -16.83
C ARG A 185 -2.81 -2.54 -16.20
N PHE A 186 -3.50 -1.79 -15.35
CA PHE A 186 -4.72 -2.21 -14.68
C PHE A 186 -5.90 -1.33 -15.05
N ASP A 187 -7.10 -1.88 -14.91
CA ASP A 187 -8.32 -1.13 -15.14
C ASP A 187 -8.53 -0.03 -14.09
N GLN A 188 -9.14 1.07 -14.51
CA GLN A 188 -9.27 2.25 -13.68
C GLN A 188 -10.18 1.98 -12.47
N ILE A 189 -9.65 2.24 -11.29
CA ILE A 189 -10.45 2.37 -10.07
C ILE A 189 -10.43 3.85 -9.72
N ALA A 190 -11.41 4.59 -10.24
CA ALA A 190 -11.39 6.07 -10.29
C ALA A 190 -11.34 6.78 -8.92
N LYS A 191 -11.42 6.04 -7.81
CA LYS A 191 -11.15 6.52 -6.44
C LYS A 191 -10.14 5.69 -5.64
N ALA A 192 -9.68 4.54 -6.15
CA ALA A 192 -8.79 3.53 -5.56
C ALA A 192 -8.41 3.70 -4.08
N THR A 193 -9.40 3.81 -3.19
CA THR A 193 -9.14 3.78 -1.75
C THR A 193 -8.98 2.34 -1.34
N SER A 194 -7.92 2.03 -0.61
CA SER A 194 -7.83 0.71 0.00
C SER A 194 -8.96 0.54 1.02
N LEU A 195 -9.44 -0.69 1.19
CA LEU A 195 -10.42 -1.00 2.22
C LEU A 195 -9.89 -0.60 3.60
N PHE A 196 -8.59 -0.78 3.85
CA PHE A 196 -7.96 -0.32 5.08
C PHE A 196 -8.14 1.19 5.32
N ASP A 197 -7.82 2.03 4.33
CA ASP A 197 -7.96 3.49 4.46
C ASP A 197 -9.43 3.85 4.68
N ARG A 198 -10.36 3.16 3.99
CA ARG A 198 -11.79 3.40 4.15
C ARG A 198 -12.30 3.05 5.56
N LEU A 199 -11.86 1.94 6.13
CA LEU A 199 -12.20 1.52 7.49
C LEU A 199 -11.63 2.49 8.53
N PHE A 200 -10.44 3.04 8.27
CA PHE A 200 -9.82 4.03 9.14
C PHE A 200 -10.51 5.40 9.10
N ASP A 201 -10.92 5.86 7.91
CA ASP A 201 -11.54 7.17 7.73
C ASP A 201 -12.98 7.23 8.29
N LEU A 202 -13.69 6.11 8.36
CA LEU A 202 -15.12 6.05 8.71
C LEU A 202 -15.44 5.18 9.93
N GLN A 203 -14.54 5.11 10.92
CA GLN A 203 -14.66 4.19 12.06
C GLN A 203 -16.04 4.19 12.77
N ASN A 204 -16.84 5.26 12.64
CA ASN A 204 -18.15 5.42 13.29
C ASN A 204 -19.36 5.62 12.36
N VAL A 205 -19.21 5.44 11.03
CA VAL A 205 -20.28 5.77 10.05
C VAL A 205 -20.74 4.57 9.20
N LEU A 206 -20.02 3.45 9.27
CA LEU A 206 -20.27 2.29 8.42
C LEU A 206 -21.35 1.38 9.02
N SER A 207 -22.31 0.97 8.18
CA SER A 207 -23.37 0.03 8.59
C SER A 207 -22.91 -1.42 8.52
N SER A 208 -23.48 -2.30 9.35
CA SER A 208 -23.20 -3.74 9.30
C SER A 208 -23.44 -4.34 7.91
N ARG A 209 -24.41 -3.80 7.16
CA ARG A 209 -24.69 -4.20 5.77
C ARG A 209 -23.48 -3.98 4.86
N GLN A 210 -22.71 -2.92 5.09
CA GLN A 210 -21.52 -2.62 4.30
C GLN A 210 -20.38 -3.62 4.56
N TYR A 211 -20.15 -3.98 5.83
CA TYR A 211 -19.18 -5.02 6.20
C TYR A 211 -19.52 -6.37 5.57
N ILE A 212 -20.79 -6.77 5.64
CA ILE A 212 -21.29 -8.00 5.01
C ILE A 212 -21.09 -7.95 3.49
N LYS A 213 -21.40 -6.80 2.85
CA LYS A 213 -21.20 -6.59 1.42
C LYS A 213 -19.74 -6.82 1.02
N TRP A 214 -18.79 -6.21 1.73
CA TRP A 214 -17.36 -6.38 1.44
C TRP A 214 -16.87 -7.79 1.68
N GLY A 215 -17.25 -8.43 2.79
CA GLY A 215 -16.91 -9.82 3.06
C GLY A 215 -17.42 -10.78 1.99
N TYR A 216 -18.68 -10.60 1.55
CA TYR A 216 -19.28 -11.38 0.47
C TYR A 216 -18.55 -11.18 -0.87
N GLN A 217 -18.23 -9.94 -1.22
CA GLN A 217 -17.51 -9.61 -2.46
C GLN A 217 -16.09 -10.18 -2.47
N ALA A 218 -15.39 -10.13 -1.33
CA ALA A 218 -14.08 -10.75 -1.17
C ALA A 218 -14.16 -12.28 -1.34
N ALA A 219 -15.13 -12.93 -0.68
CA ALA A 219 -15.34 -14.37 -0.81
C ALA A 219 -15.61 -14.78 -2.27
N LYS A 220 -16.44 -14.02 -2.99
CA LYS A 220 -16.74 -14.28 -4.39
C LYS A 220 -15.51 -14.15 -5.30
N GLY A 221 -14.68 -13.13 -5.06
CA GLY A 221 -13.41 -12.98 -5.77
C GLY A 221 -12.43 -14.11 -5.50
N LEU A 222 -12.30 -14.53 -4.23
CA LEU A 222 -11.41 -15.62 -3.84
C LEU A 222 -11.86 -16.97 -4.40
N ASN A 223 -13.17 -17.28 -4.34
CA ASN A 223 -13.69 -18.52 -4.92
C ASN A 223 -13.33 -18.63 -6.40
N PHE A 224 -13.53 -17.54 -7.15
CA PHE A 224 -13.19 -17.48 -8.57
C PHE A 224 -11.70 -17.76 -8.85
N LEU A 225 -10.80 -17.24 -7.99
CA LEU A 225 -9.35 -17.46 -8.08
C LEU A 225 -8.99 -18.91 -7.74
N MET A 226 -9.54 -19.43 -6.63
CA MET A 226 -9.27 -20.79 -6.15
C MET A 226 -9.76 -21.85 -7.13
N ASP A 227 -10.92 -21.64 -7.77
CA ASP A 227 -11.44 -22.52 -8.84
C ASP A 227 -10.50 -22.60 -10.06
N ARG A 228 -9.55 -21.66 -10.19
CA ARG A 228 -8.52 -21.60 -11.24
C ARG A 228 -7.13 -21.97 -10.74
N GLY A 229 -7.03 -22.50 -9.53
CA GLY A 229 -5.75 -22.86 -8.91
C GLY A 229 -4.89 -21.65 -8.51
N ILE A 230 -5.49 -20.47 -8.39
CA ILE A 230 -4.81 -19.24 -8.00
C ILE A 230 -5.08 -18.97 -6.52
N LEU A 231 -4.01 -18.87 -5.74
CA LEU A 231 -4.07 -18.45 -4.34
C LEU A 231 -3.55 -17.02 -4.24
N HIS A 232 -4.33 -16.14 -3.61
CA HIS A 232 -4.00 -14.72 -3.49
C HIS A 232 -2.74 -14.51 -2.63
N LYS A 233 -2.55 -15.32 -1.58
CA LYS A 233 -1.39 -15.33 -0.65
C LYS A 233 -1.16 -14.04 0.17
N ARG A 234 -1.54 -12.86 -0.32
CA ARG A 234 -1.44 -11.56 0.37
C ARG A 234 -2.79 -10.92 0.62
N LEU A 235 -3.76 -11.71 1.05
CA LEU A 235 -5.11 -11.21 1.31
C LEU A 235 -5.14 -10.42 2.62
N THR A 236 -5.34 -9.11 2.51
CA THR A 236 -5.50 -8.18 3.65
C THR A 236 -6.42 -7.05 3.25
N ALA A 237 -6.91 -6.27 4.22
CA ALA A 237 -7.70 -5.06 3.92
C ALA A 237 -6.93 -4.04 3.06
N ARG A 238 -5.60 -4.09 3.01
CA ARG A 238 -4.78 -3.19 2.16
C ARG A 238 -4.70 -3.64 0.71
N SER A 239 -4.78 -4.94 0.46
CA SER A 239 -4.85 -5.53 -0.89
C SER A 239 -6.28 -5.63 -1.41
N CYS A 240 -7.25 -5.03 -0.72
CA CYS A 240 -8.62 -4.86 -1.20
C CYS A 240 -8.84 -3.39 -1.59
N LEU A 241 -9.34 -3.14 -2.79
CA LEU A 241 -9.67 -1.81 -3.28
C LEU A 241 -11.18 -1.62 -3.38
N LEU A 242 -11.63 -0.38 -3.20
CA LEU A 242 -13.02 0.00 -3.37
C LEU A 242 -13.21 0.81 -4.65
N ASP A 243 -14.21 0.44 -5.44
CA ASP A 243 -14.67 1.24 -6.58
C ASP A 243 -15.54 2.43 -6.14
N ASN A 244 -15.98 3.23 -7.10
CA ASN A 244 -16.81 4.43 -6.85
C ASN A 244 -18.16 4.14 -6.18
N MET A 245 -18.63 2.90 -6.25
CA MET A 245 -19.90 2.41 -5.68
C MET A 245 -19.66 1.61 -4.39
N GLU A 246 -18.46 1.73 -3.81
CA GLU A 246 -18.00 0.94 -2.67
C GLU A 246 -18.14 -0.57 -2.84
N ASN A 247 -17.90 -1.07 -4.06
CA ASN A 247 -17.71 -2.50 -4.26
C ASN A 247 -16.24 -2.86 -4.08
N LEU A 248 -16.02 -3.96 -3.36
CA LEU A 248 -14.70 -4.51 -3.11
C LEU A 248 -14.19 -5.27 -4.34
N ARG A 249 -12.94 -4.97 -4.69
CA ARG A 249 -12.15 -5.65 -5.71
C ARG A 249 -10.82 -6.10 -5.11
N LEU A 250 -10.55 -7.41 -5.15
CA LEU A 250 -9.27 -7.97 -4.72
C LEU A 250 -8.20 -7.58 -5.72
N SER A 251 -7.05 -7.23 -5.18
CA SER A 251 -5.94 -6.63 -5.89
C SER A 251 -4.67 -7.33 -5.41
N ASP A 252 -3.54 -7.22 -6.10
CA ASP A 252 -2.27 -7.85 -5.69
C ASP A 252 -2.30 -9.39 -5.63
N PHE A 253 -3.35 -10.05 -6.11
CA PHE A 253 -3.46 -11.52 -6.14
C PHE A 253 -2.42 -12.18 -7.05
N TRP A 254 -1.73 -11.39 -7.87
CA TRP A 254 -0.65 -11.80 -8.77
C TRP A 254 0.74 -11.48 -8.23
N THR A 255 0.87 -10.86 -7.04
CA THR A 255 2.14 -10.25 -6.61
C THR A 255 2.96 -11.12 -5.66
N GLU A 256 4.24 -11.25 -6.03
CA GLU A 256 5.30 -12.20 -5.65
C GLU A 256 5.40 -12.64 -4.17
N ASN A 257 5.73 -13.92 -4.00
CA ASN A 257 6.39 -14.52 -2.83
C ASN A 257 7.82 -15.02 -3.16
N ASP A 258 8.31 -14.87 -4.39
CA ASP A 258 9.69 -15.24 -4.74
C ASP A 258 10.18 -14.39 -5.93
N PRO A 259 11.40 -13.79 -5.88
CA PRO A 259 12.08 -13.11 -7.00
C PRO A 259 12.35 -13.95 -8.27
N GLY A 260 11.47 -14.89 -8.64
CA GLY A 260 11.63 -15.69 -9.85
C GLY A 260 10.48 -16.63 -10.21
N ASP A 261 9.37 -16.64 -9.46
CA ASP A 261 8.35 -17.67 -9.62
C ASP A 261 6.91 -17.11 -9.68
N LEU A 262 6.48 -16.77 -10.90
CA LEU A 262 5.08 -16.56 -11.29
C LEU A 262 4.35 -17.92 -11.43
N ASN A 263 4.56 -18.86 -10.51
CA ASN A 263 3.72 -20.05 -10.42
C ASN A 263 2.33 -19.66 -9.84
N LEU A 264 1.65 -18.73 -10.52
CA LEU A 264 0.30 -18.22 -10.26
C LEU A 264 -0.75 -19.31 -10.47
N PHE A 265 -0.49 -20.18 -11.44
CA PHE A 265 -1.35 -21.29 -11.82
C PHE A 265 -0.66 -22.57 -11.37
N GLN A 266 -1.26 -23.27 -10.41
CA GLN A 266 -0.82 -24.61 -10.04
C GLN A 266 -0.80 -25.48 -11.30
N ARG A 267 0.39 -25.87 -11.76
CA ARG A 267 0.53 -26.80 -12.88
C ARG A 267 0.04 -28.18 -12.44
N ASN A 268 -1.22 -28.47 -12.75
CA ASN A 268 -1.81 -29.80 -12.99
C ASN A 268 -1.46 -30.92 -12.01
N LEU A 269 -1.72 -30.76 -10.72
CA LEU A 269 -1.79 -31.90 -9.79
C LEU A 269 -2.84 -31.62 -8.70
N PRO A 270 -3.75 -32.56 -8.40
CA PRO A 270 -4.49 -32.50 -7.15
C PRO A 270 -3.45 -32.65 -6.01
N ASN A 271 -3.41 -31.66 -5.10
CA ASN A 271 -2.49 -31.58 -3.96
C ASN A 271 -1.04 -31.09 -4.25
N SER A 272 -0.79 -30.34 -5.33
CA SER A 272 0.54 -29.77 -5.54
C SER A 272 0.84 -28.59 -4.61
N ILE A 273 1.65 -28.90 -3.61
CA ILE A 273 2.21 -28.03 -2.59
C ILE A 273 3.24 -27.06 -3.21
N SER A 274 3.05 -25.75 -3.01
CA SER A 274 4.09 -24.75 -3.26
C SER A 274 5.18 -24.91 -2.18
N GLN A 275 6.39 -25.32 -2.57
CA GLN A 275 7.48 -25.68 -1.63
C GLN A 275 8.26 -24.48 -1.06
N ARG A 276 7.95 -23.23 -1.43
CA ARG A 276 8.67 -22.05 -0.93
C ARG A 276 7.72 -20.88 -0.70
N THR A 277 7.52 -20.51 0.57
CA THR A 277 6.77 -19.34 1.01
C THR A 277 7.73 -18.36 1.68
N ILE A 278 8.42 -17.51 0.91
CA ILE A 278 9.07 -16.34 1.51
C ILE A 278 8.10 -15.16 1.40
N MET A 279 7.41 -14.86 2.49
CA MET A 279 6.65 -13.61 2.61
C MET A 279 7.48 -12.54 3.31
N PHE A 280 7.29 -11.29 2.87
CA PHE A 280 7.86 -10.04 3.38
C PHE A 280 7.93 -9.95 4.93
N SER A 281 8.74 -9.01 5.44
CA SER A 281 9.09 -8.82 6.87
C SER A 281 7.94 -8.79 7.89
N ASP A 282 6.68 -8.67 7.46
CA ASP A 282 5.48 -8.65 8.31
C ASP A 282 4.40 -9.68 7.94
N GLY A 283 4.60 -10.45 6.86
CA GLY A 283 3.59 -11.34 6.28
C GLY A 283 3.30 -12.58 7.12
N TRP A 284 4.27 -13.02 7.93
CA TRP A 284 4.15 -14.20 8.79
C TRP A 284 2.96 -14.13 9.75
N ARG A 285 2.55 -12.92 10.17
CA ARG A 285 1.40 -12.69 11.09
C ARG A 285 0.05 -13.04 10.47
N TYR A 286 -0.01 -13.17 9.15
CA TYR A 286 -1.23 -13.51 8.43
C TYR A 286 -1.27 -14.98 8.02
N LEU A 287 -0.21 -15.74 8.31
CA LEU A 287 -0.11 -17.14 7.94
C LEU A 287 -0.66 -18.04 9.06
N PRO A 288 -1.30 -19.16 8.69
CA PRO A 288 -1.62 -20.17 9.68
C PRO A 288 -0.36 -20.92 10.11
N ALA A 289 -0.43 -21.60 11.25
CA ALA A 289 0.71 -22.27 11.87
C ALA A 289 1.32 -23.34 10.94
N GLU A 290 0.49 -24.13 10.25
CA GLU A 290 0.94 -25.16 9.32
C GLU A 290 1.73 -24.59 8.14
N THR A 291 1.37 -23.40 7.64
CA THR A 291 2.15 -22.74 6.59
C THR A 291 3.50 -22.27 7.11
N LEU A 292 3.55 -21.75 8.33
CA LEU A 292 4.81 -21.30 8.95
C LEU A 292 5.76 -22.48 9.21
N ILE A 293 5.23 -23.63 9.62
CA ILE A 293 6.02 -24.83 9.94
C ILE A 293 6.46 -25.55 8.67
N ASN A 294 5.52 -25.79 7.76
CA ASN A 294 5.76 -26.65 6.59
C ASN A 294 6.22 -25.87 5.36
N ASN A 295 6.18 -24.53 5.42
CA ASN A 295 6.45 -23.64 4.30
C ASN A 295 5.47 -23.79 3.11
N GLN A 296 4.26 -24.30 3.39
CA GLN A 296 3.24 -24.63 2.38
C GLN A 296 2.03 -23.72 2.50
N PHE A 297 1.64 -23.08 1.39
CA PHE A 297 0.42 -22.30 1.32
C PHE A 297 -0.57 -22.96 0.35
N ASP A 298 -1.72 -23.38 0.86
CA ASP A 298 -2.76 -24.09 0.09
C ASP A 298 -4.13 -23.41 0.22
N CYS A 299 -5.19 -24.10 -0.25
CA CYS A 299 -6.56 -23.63 -0.16
C CYS A 299 -7.02 -23.42 1.30
N THR A 300 -6.56 -24.24 2.24
CA THR A 300 -6.88 -24.10 3.66
C THR A 300 -6.18 -22.88 4.27
N SER A 301 -4.92 -22.63 3.87
CA SER A 301 -4.19 -21.41 4.22
C SER A 301 -4.86 -20.15 3.63
N GLN A 302 -5.42 -20.26 2.42
CA GLN A 302 -6.20 -19.18 1.81
C GLN A 302 -7.47 -18.87 2.61
N VAL A 303 -8.16 -19.89 3.13
CA VAL A 303 -9.33 -19.71 4.00
C VAL A 303 -8.94 -19.05 5.33
N TRP A 304 -7.79 -19.39 5.91
CA TRP A 304 -7.25 -18.70 7.10
C TRP A 304 -7.09 -17.19 6.87
N THR A 305 -6.38 -16.82 5.80
CA THR A 305 -6.17 -15.39 5.47
C THR A 305 -7.50 -14.66 5.18
N PHE A 306 -8.51 -15.37 4.65
CA PHE A 306 -9.86 -14.81 4.48
C PHE A 306 -10.54 -14.54 5.83
N GLY A 307 -10.43 -15.45 6.79
CA GLY A 307 -10.90 -15.23 8.16
C GLY A 307 -10.27 -13.98 8.79
N LEU A 308 -8.97 -13.79 8.59
CA LEU A 308 -8.28 -12.58 9.04
C LEU A 308 -8.80 -11.32 8.35
N LEU A 309 -9.04 -11.35 7.03
CA LEU A 309 -9.65 -10.22 6.33
C LEU A 309 -11.02 -9.86 6.91
N ILE A 310 -11.87 -10.85 7.20
CA ILE A 310 -13.16 -10.60 7.85
C ILE A 310 -12.96 -9.94 9.22
N TRP A 311 -12.02 -10.43 10.03
CA TRP A 311 -11.67 -9.80 11.30
C TRP A 311 -11.23 -8.33 11.11
N GLN A 312 -10.39 -8.03 10.10
CA GLN A 312 -9.99 -6.65 9.81
C GLN A 312 -11.18 -5.76 9.42
N ILE A 313 -12.12 -6.29 8.63
CA ILE A 313 -13.33 -5.56 8.21
C ILE A 313 -14.21 -5.19 9.39
N TYR A 314 -14.40 -6.09 10.35
CA TYR A 314 -15.32 -5.87 11.47
C TYR A 314 -14.68 -5.11 12.63
N THR A 315 -13.38 -5.25 12.83
CA THR A 315 -12.69 -4.59 13.94
C THR A 315 -12.03 -3.29 13.54
N HIS A 316 -11.79 -3.06 12.24
CA HIS A 316 -10.97 -1.96 11.72
C HIS A 316 -9.50 -2.04 12.18
N HIS A 317 -9.06 -3.20 12.64
CA HIS A 317 -7.69 -3.42 13.11
C HIS A 317 -6.84 -4.16 12.07
N GLN A 318 -5.53 -4.15 12.30
CA GLN A 318 -4.56 -4.87 11.50
C GLN A 318 -3.41 -5.33 12.39
N PHE A 319 -2.85 -6.51 12.11
CA PHE A 319 -1.65 -6.96 12.82
C PHE A 319 -0.53 -5.92 12.68
N GLY A 320 0.01 -5.50 13.83
CA GLY A 320 0.96 -4.38 13.93
C GLY A 320 0.37 -3.07 14.45
N ASN A 321 -0.96 -2.97 14.59
CA ASN A 321 -1.65 -1.93 15.36
C ASN A 321 -2.32 -2.59 16.59
N ARG A 322 -2.12 -1.98 17.77
CA ARG A 322 -2.34 -2.55 19.12
C ARG A 322 -3.70 -3.22 19.34
N ILE A 323 -3.62 -4.37 20.02
CA ILE A 323 -4.62 -4.89 20.95
C ILE A 323 -4.82 -3.81 22.02
N ILE A 324 -6.01 -3.23 22.13
CA ILE A 324 -6.41 -2.46 23.31
C ILE A 324 -6.86 -3.48 24.34
N LEU A 325 -6.00 -3.80 25.31
CA LEU A 325 -6.45 -4.39 26.56
C LEU A 325 -6.86 -3.24 27.48
N GLY A 326 -8.14 -3.27 27.87
CA GLY A 326 -8.71 -2.81 29.15
C GLY A 326 -8.37 -1.40 29.60
#